data_AF-A0A914ESI3-F1
#
_entry.id   AF-A0A914ESI3-F1
#
_cell.length_a   1.000
_cell.length_b   1.000
_cell.length_c   1.000
_cell.angle_alpha   90.00
_cell.angle_beta   90.00
_cell.angle_gamma   90.00
#
_symmetry.space_group_name_H-M   'P 1'
#
loop_
_entity.id
_entity.type
_entity.pdbx_description
1 polymer ?
#
loop_
_entity_poly.entity_id
_entity_poly.type
_entity_poly.pdbx_seq_one_letter_code
_entity_poly.pdbx_strand_id
1 'polypeptide(L)'
;MGFKDLDLGKDQCWHLKHKCFAYCANQGHREYMEDRMHYMHDPANNNLSIFSIFDGHGGKFVSEYLEEHFSRNIRQRILFGIPSRRLSISKTNEPFQDVKEAIVKEVHKIDDEIGRLNPRKTSFTGSTLISAILEHNRFLTVVNVGDSRAVGCDHRGKAVVLSKDHKPSDVDFFTIRTGQILFTFATKL
;
A
#
# COMPACT_ATOMS: atom_id res chain seq x y z
N MET A 1 -1.78 13.45 0.41
CA MET A 1 -1.89 13.98 -0.97
C MET A 1 -2.33 12.83 -1.83
N GLY A 2 -3.54 12.91 -2.35
CA GLY A 2 -4.14 11.89 -3.21
C GLY A 2 -4.17 12.30 -4.68
N PHE A 3 -4.73 11.42 -5.48
CA PHE A 3 -5.09 11.61 -6.87
C PHE A 3 -6.02 12.81 -7.09
N LYS A 4 -6.96 13.07 -6.16
CA LYS A 4 -7.85 14.24 -6.21
C LYS A 4 -7.12 15.58 -6.08
N ASP A 5 -5.92 15.58 -5.50
CA ASP A 5 -5.09 16.77 -5.32
C ASP A 5 -4.22 17.07 -6.56
N LEU A 6 -4.26 16.20 -7.58
CA LEU A 6 -3.50 16.36 -8.82
C LEU A 6 -4.37 17.08 -9.85
N ASP A 7 -3.83 18.13 -10.46
CA ASP A 7 -4.48 18.80 -11.57
C ASP A 7 -4.73 17.80 -12.70
N LEU A 8 -5.98 17.74 -13.17
CA LEU A 8 -6.32 17.04 -14.39
C LEU A 8 -5.59 17.75 -15.53
N GLY A 9 -4.49 17.17 -16.00
CA GLY A 9 -3.79 17.66 -17.17
C GLY A 9 -4.70 17.61 -18.40
N LYS A 10 -4.30 18.32 -19.46
CA LYS A 10 -4.82 18.02 -20.80
C LYS A 10 -4.61 16.52 -21.06
N ASP A 11 -5.59 15.87 -21.66
CA ASP A 11 -5.53 14.45 -22.07
C ASP A 11 -5.64 13.40 -20.95
N GLN A 12 -6.40 13.66 -19.87
CA GLN A 12 -6.66 12.66 -18.81
C GLN A 12 -5.36 12.08 -18.22
N CYS A 13 -4.38 12.96 -18.01
CA CYS A 13 -3.08 12.64 -17.45
C CYS A 13 -2.91 13.38 -16.12
N TRP A 14 -2.49 12.66 -15.09
CA TRP A 14 -2.19 13.20 -13.76
C TRP A 14 -0.70 13.08 -13.51
N HIS A 15 -0.06 14.17 -13.12
CA HIS A 15 1.37 14.15 -12.81
C HIS A 15 1.68 15.03 -11.60
N LEU A 16 2.63 14.57 -10.81
CA LEU A 16 3.20 15.31 -9.69
C LEU A 16 4.71 15.23 -9.79
N LYS A 17 5.39 16.38 -9.67
CA LYS A 17 6.84 16.44 -9.59
C LYS A 17 7.25 17.06 -8.26
N HIS A 18 7.76 16.22 -7.37
CA HIS A 18 8.42 16.65 -6.14
C HIS A 18 9.95 16.70 -6.37
N LYS A 19 10.70 17.28 -5.44
CA LYS A 19 12.17 17.37 -5.51
C LYS A 19 12.84 15.99 -5.60
N CYS A 20 12.26 14.98 -4.94
CA CYS A 20 12.88 13.66 -4.75
C CYS A 20 12.02 12.49 -5.26
N PHE A 21 10.83 12.74 -5.78
CA PHE A 21 9.97 11.71 -6.35
C PHE A 21 9.03 12.33 -7.39
N ALA A 22 8.43 11.49 -8.21
CA ALA A 22 7.38 11.89 -9.13
C ALA A 22 6.27 10.84 -9.16
N TYR A 23 5.07 11.28 -9.49
CA TYR A 23 3.95 10.42 -9.81
C TYR A 23 3.45 10.75 -11.21
N CYS A 24 3.04 9.74 -11.95
CA CYS A 24 2.41 9.89 -13.25
C CYS A 24 1.34 8.81 -13.39
N ALA A 25 0.18 9.20 -13.89
CA ALA A 25 -0.89 8.29 -14.24
C ALA A 25 -1.62 8.81 -15.49
N ASN A 26 -2.13 7.88 -16.28
CA ASN A 26 -2.86 8.18 -17.51
C ASN A 26 -4.04 7.19 -17.60
N GLN A 27 -5.23 7.70 -17.86
CA GLN A 27 -6.41 6.86 -18.07
C GLN A 27 -6.25 5.91 -19.28
N GLY A 28 -5.48 6.34 -20.28
CA GLY A 28 -5.21 5.59 -21.49
C GLY A 28 -6.50 5.34 -22.29
N HIS A 29 -6.68 4.11 -22.77
CA HIS A 29 -7.84 3.71 -23.57
C HIS A 29 -9.07 3.29 -22.75
N ARG A 30 -9.01 3.35 -21.41
CA ARG A 30 -10.15 3.01 -20.56
C ARG A 30 -11.19 4.13 -20.60
N GLU A 31 -12.46 3.80 -20.43
CA GLU A 31 -13.54 4.79 -20.38
C GLU A 31 -13.50 5.66 -19.11
N TYR A 32 -12.94 5.12 -18.03
CA TYR A 32 -12.82 5.77 -16.73
C TYR A 32 -11.53 5.39 -16.02
N MET A 33 -11.05 6.29 -15.16
CA MET A 33 -9.84 6.11 -14.36
C MET A 33 -10.17 5.52 -12.97
N GLU A 34 -9.80 4.25 -12.75
CA GLU A 34 -9.99 3.56 -11.48
C GLU A 34 -8.75 3.58 -10.59
N ASP A 35 -7.56 3.78 -11.16
CA ASP A 35 -6.33 3.85 -10.38
C ASP A 35 -6.36 5.05 -9.43
N ARG A 36 -5.79 4.86 -8.25
CA ARG A 36 -5.54 5.91 -7.28
C ARG A 36 -4.12 5.83 -6.76
N MET A 37 -3.68 6.92 -6.16
CA MET A 37 -2.43 7.00 -5.44
C MET A 37 -2.61 7.78 -4.16
N HIS A 38 -1.72 7.54 -3.22
CA HIS A 38 -1.61 8.42 -2.07
C HIS A 38 -0.15 8.56 -1.63
N TYR A 39 0.25 9.80 -1.36
CA TYR A 39 1.50 10.15 -0.71
C TYR A 39 1.23 10.84 0.63
N MET A 40 1.93 10.38 1.67
CA MET A 40 1.91 10.98 2.99
C MET A 40 3.34 11.09 3.54
N HIS A 41 3.64 12.21 4.18
CA HIS A 41 4.90 12.42 4.88
C HIS A 41 4.64 13.01 6.26
N ASP A 42 5.23 12.39 7.28
CA ASP A 42 5.17 12.81 8.67
C ASP A 42 6.59 12.99 9.22
N PRO A 43 7.15 14.21 9.15
CA PRO A 43 8.52 14.48 9.61
C PRO A 43 8.66 14.40 11.13
N ALA A 44 7.58 14.58 11.88
CA ALA A 44 7.60 14.60 13.35
C ALA A 44 7.61 13.19 13.96
N ASN A 45 7.19 12.18 13.20
CA ASN A 45 7.04 10.81 13.69
C ASN A 45 7.90 9.87 12.86
N ASN A 46 9.12 9.61 13.34
CA ASN A 46 10.10 8.72 12.71
C ASN A 46 10.49 9.10 11.27
N ASN A 47 10.21 10.32 10.82
CA ASN A 47 10.35 10.73 9.43
C ASN A 47 9.66 9.74 8.46
N LEU A 48 8.41 9.41 8.76
CA LEU A 48 7.62 8.40 8.07
C LEU A 48 7.14 8.94 6.72
N SER A 49 7.43 8.23 5.64
CA SER A 49 6.88 8.49 4.31
C SER A 49 6.15 7.26 3.78
N ILE A 50 4.94 7.44 3.27
CA ILE A 50 4.13 6.37 2.70
C ILE A 50 3.75 6.75 1.28
N PHE A 51 4.08 5.87 0.33
CA PHE A 51 3.71 5.97 -1.08
C PHE A 51 2.84 4.77 -1.41
N SER A 52 1.63 4.99 -1.91
CA SER A 52 0.69 3.90 -2.20
C SER A 52 0.08 4.07 -3.58
N ILE A 53 -0.12 2.95 -4.27
CA ILE A 53 -0.84 2.86 -5.55
C ILE A 53 -1.93 1.79 -5.37
N PHE A 54 -3.09 2.07 -5.96
CA PHE A 54 -4.28 1.23 -5.88
C PHE A 54 -4.85 1.09 -7.29
N ASP A 55 -4.81 -0.11 -7.87
CA ASP A 55 -5.41 -0.42 -9.18
C ASP A 55 -6.82 -0.97 -8.95
N GLY A 56 -7.82 -0.10 -9.16
CA GLY A 56 -9.22 -0.42 -8.94
C GLY A 56 -9.81 -1.26 -10.08
N HIS A 57 -10.77 -2.13 -9.77
CA HIS A 57 -11.48 -2.92 -10.76
C HIS A 57 -12.96 -3.10 -10.39
N GLY A 58 -13.83 -3.10 -11.41
CA GLY A 58 -15.28 -3.24 -11.25
C GLY A 58 -15.97 -1.98 -10.71
N GLY A 59 -15.21 -0.91 -10.50
CA GLY A 59 -15.64 0.36 -9.92
C GLY A 59 -14.54 0.98 -9.07
N LYS A 60 -14.31 2.28 -9.23
CA LYS A 60 -13.32 3.08 -8.46
C LYS A 60 -13.56 3.23 -6.95
N PHE A 61 -14.64 2.66 -6.41
CA PHE A 61 -15.06 2.92 -5.02
C PHE A 61 -14.02 2.41 -4.00
N VAL A 62 -13.50 1.20 -4.18
CA VAL A 62 -12.52 0.62 -3.25
C VAL A 62 -11.17 1.33 -3.33
N SER A 63 -10.70 1.65 -4.54
CA SER A 63 -9.45 2.41 -4.71
C SER A 63 -9.56 3.83 -4.14
N GLU A 64 -10.71 4.51 -4.28
CA GLU A 64 -10.99 5.81 -3.63
C GLU A 64 -11.02 5.68 -2.10
N TYR A 65 -11.61 4.62 -1.55
CA TYR A 65 -11.61 4.38 -0.11
C TYR A 65 -10.19 4.16 0.43
N LEU A 66 -9.37 3.39 -0.28
CA LEU A 66 -7.97 3.13 0.09
C LEU A 66 -7.14 4.41 0.02
N GLU A 67 -7.31 5.24 -1.00
CA GLU A 67 -6.69 6.56 -1.12
C GLU A 67 -6.95 7.43 0.12
N GLU A 68 -8.20 7.48 0.59
CA GLU A 68 -8.62 8.35 1.69
C GLU A 68 -8.23 7.83 3.09
N HIS A 69 -8.04 6.52 3.25
CA HIS A 69 -7.94 5.91 4.58
C HIS A 69 -6.67 5.09 4.84
N PHE A 70 -6.10 4.45 3.82
CA PHE A 70 -5.02 3.47 3.99
C PHE A 70 -3.82 4.06 4.72
N SER A 71 -3.20 5.12 4.19
CA SER A 71 -1.98 5.68 4.76
C SER A 71 -2.20 6.22 6.17
N ARG A 72 -3.36 6.83 6.44
CA ARG A 72 -3.72 7.35 7.76
C ARG A 72 -3.84 6.23 8.79
N ASN A 73 -4.54 5.14 8.44
CA ASN A 73 -4.72 3.98 9.30
C ASN A 73 -3.39 3.27 9.57
N ILE A 74 -2.56 3.07 8.53
CA ILE A 74 -1.21 2.48 8.67
C ILE A 74 -0.33 3.33 9.59
N ARG A 75 -0.31 4.66 9.41
CA ARG A 75 0.42 5.56 10.31
C ARG A 75 -0.05 5.41 11.75
N GLN A 76 -1.36 5.45 11.99
CA GLN A 76 -1.89 5.29 13.35
C GLN A 76 -1.50 3.94 13.95
N ARG A 77 -1.52 2.86 13.17
CA ARG A 77 -1.08 1.52 13.58
C ARG A 77 0.40 1.49 13.94
N ILE A 78 1.27 2.09 13.14
CA ILE A 78 2.72 2.12 13.39
C ILE A 78 3.02 2.96 14.65
N LEU A 79 2.40 4.13 14.80
CA LEU A 79 2.70 5.05 15.90
C LEU A 79 2.12 4.62 17.26
N PHE A 80 0.91 4.05 17.26
CA PHE A 80 0.18 3.79 18.51
C PHE A 80 -0.19 2.31 18.70
N GLY A 81 -0.22 1.54 17.63
CA GLY A 81 -0.65 0.14 17.66
C GLY A 81 0.49 -0.85 17.97
N ILE A 82 1.73 -0.38 18.03
CA ILE A 82 2.88 -1.14 18.50
C ILE A 82 3.15 -0.71 19.94
N PRO A 83 2.87 -1.55 20.95
CA PRO A 83 3.09 -1.18 22.34
C PRO A 83 4.57 -0.83 22.53
N SER A 84 4.88 0.41 22.88
CA SER A 84 6.25 0.89 23.17
C SER A 84 6.87 0.25 24.44
N ARG A 85 6.48 -0.97 24.82
CA ARG A 85 6.80 -1.66 26.09
C ARG A 85 7.00 -3.18 25.98
N ARG A 86 7.50 -3.70 24.86
CA ARG A 86 8.34 -4.92 24.91
C ARG A 86 9.83 -4.60 25.06
N LEU A 87 10.13 -3.42 25.63
CA LEU A 87 11.43 -3.01 26.18
C LEU A 87 11.96 -3.90 27.32
N SER A 88 11.39 -5.09 27.53
CA SER A 88 11.93 -6.12 28.39
C SER A 88 11.59 -7.48 27.77
N ILE A 89 12.49 -8.00 26.93
CA ILE A 89 12.53 -9.40 26.50
C ILE A 89 11.40 -9.79 25.52
N SER A 90 11.59 -9.55 24.21
CA SER A 90 11.20 -10.58 23.23
C SER A 90 12.48 -11.30 22.78
N LYS A 91 12.53 -12.61 23.05
CA LYS A 91 13.63 -13.54 22.71
C LYS A 91 13.71 -13.84 21.19
N THR A 92 13.26 -12.93 20.34
CA THR A 92 13.17 -13.15 18.89
C THR A 92 14.04 -12.12 18.18
N ASN A 93 15.10 -12.58 17.52
CA ASN A 93 16.19 -11.80 16.92
C ASN A 93 15.81 -10.85 15.77
N GLU A 94 14.53 -10.52 15.55
CA GLU A 94 14.11 -9.71 14.39
C GLU A 94 13.20 -8.54 14.80
N PRO A 95 13.74 -7.31 14.93
CA PRO A 95 12.98 -6.13 15.35
C PRO A 95 11.84 -5.71 14.39
N PHE A 96 11.74 -6.33 13.22
CA PHE A 96 10.75 -6.01 12.17
C PHE A 96 9.48 -6.86 12.22
N GLN A 97 9.46 -7.94 13.02
CA GLN A 97 8.33 -8.87 13.03
C GLN A 97 7.06 -8.21 13.60
N ASP A 98 7.19 -7.42 14.67
CA ASP A 98 6.05 -6.74 15.29
C ASP A 98 5.43 -5.69 14.34
N VAL A 99 6.25 -4.95 13.59
CA VAL A 99 5.80 -3.96 12.59
C VAL A 99 5.05 -4.66 11.45
N LYS A 100 5.61 -5.76 10.94
CA LYS A 100 5.00 -6.58 9.89
C LYS A 100 3.61 -7.06 10.32
N GLU A 101 3.51 -7.67 11.49
CA GLU A 101 2.23 -8.16 12.03
C GLU A 101 1.22 -7.05 12.25
N ALA A 102 1.67 -5.88 12.73
CA ALA A 102 0.80 -4.72 12.92
C ALA A 102 0.22 -4.23 11.59
N ILE A 103 1.03 -4.15 10.54
CA ILE A 103 0.60 -3.77 9.19
C ILE A 103 -0.39 -4.79 8.63
N VAL A 104 -0.08 -6.09 8.70
CA VAL A 104 -1.00 -7.16 8.26
C VAL A 104 -2.37 -7.03 8.92
N LYS A 105 -2.39 -6.86 10.25
CA LYS A 105 -3.63 -6.70 11.01
C LYS A 105 -4.42 -5.47 10.58
N GLU A 106 -3.75 -4.35 10.31
CA GLU A 106 -4.44 -3.13 9.86
C GLU A 106 -5.00 -3.28 8.45
N VAL A 107 -4.29 -3.94 7.55
CA VAL A 107 -4.81 -4.17 6.19
C VAL A 107 -6.00 -5.11 6.19
N HIS A 108 -5.98 -6.20 6.99
CA HIS A 108 -7.17 -7.03 7.18
C HIS A 108 -8.33 -6.23 7.79
N LYS A 109 -8.07 -5.37 8.77
CA LYS A 109 -9.09 -4.50 9.36
C LYS A 109 -9.71 -3.55 8.32
N ILE A 110 -8.90 -2.97 7.43
CA ILE A 110 -9.38 -2.11 6.34
C ILE A 110 -10.28 -2.89 5.37
N ASP A 111 -9.88 -4.11 5.00
CA ASP A 111 -10.66 -5.00 4.14
C ASP A 111 -12.02 -5.35 4.76
N ASP A 112 -12.01 -5.70 6.04
CA ASP A 112 -13.17 -5.91 6.89
C ASP A 112 -14.09 -4.67 6.98
N GLU A 113 -13.52 -3.47 7.06
CA GLU A 113 -14.26 -2.20 7.04
C GLU A 113 -14.94 -1.99 5.68
N ILE A 114 -14.22 -2.20 4.57
CA ILE A 114 -14.76 -2.12 3.21
C ILE A 114 -15.93 -3.10 3.03
N GLY A 115 -15.79 -4.34 3.48
CA GLY A 115 -16.83 -5.36 3.39
C GLY A 115 -18.14 -5.01 4.15
N ARG A 116 -18.07 -4.12 5.14
CA ARG A 116 -19.23 -3.62 5.90
C ARG A 116 -19.83 -2.33 5.33
N LEU A 117 -19.21 -1.72 4.31
CA LEU A 117 -19.78 -0.58 3.60
C LEU A 117 -20.96 -1.01 2.71
N ASN A 118 -21.56 -0.05 1.99
CA ASN A 118 -22.71 -0.30 1.13
C ASN A 118 -22.43 -1.43 0.10
N PRO A 119 -23.09 -2.60 0.21
CA PRO A 119 -22.83 -3.75 -0.66
C PRO A 119 -23.00 -3.43 -2.15
N ARG A 120 -23.90 -2.51 -2.51
CA ARG A 120 -24.10 -2.10 -3.91
C ARG A 120 -22.85 -1.48 -4.53
N LYS A 121 -21.95 -0.93 -3.70
CA LYS A 121 -20.69 -0.31 -4.14
C LYS A 121 -19.48 -1.21 -3.96
N THR A 122 -19.57 -2.29 -3.19
CA THR A 122 -18.42 -3.13 -2.80
C THR A 122 -18.50 -4.58 -3.26
N SER A 123 -19.70 -5.14 -3.52
CA SER A 123 -19.84 -6.57 -3.84
C SER A 123 -19.20 -7.01 -5.16
N PHE A 124 -18.98 -6.08 -6.09
CA PHE A 124 -18.38 -6.36 -7.41
C PHE A 124 -17.21 -5.42 -7.71
N THR A 125 -16.70 -4.74 -6.70
CA THR A 125 -15.60 -3.78 -6.85
C THR A 125 -14.46 -4.18 -5.94
N GLY A 126 -13.25 -3.88 -6.37
CA GLY A 126 -12.04 -4.22 -5.64
C GLY A 126 -10.89 -3.32 -6.06
N SER A 127 -9.75 -3.54 -5.43
CA SER A 127 -8.52 -2.85 -5.78
C SER A 127 -7.33 -3.72 -5.42
N THR A 128 -6.24 -3.59 -6.19
CA THR A 128 -4.92 -3.95 -5.67
C THR A 128 -4.48 -2.93 -4.62
N LEU A 129 -3.41 -3.27 -3.89
CA LEU A 129 -2.69 -2.36 -3.01
C LEU A 129 -1.20 -2.67 -3.12
N ILE A 130 -0.42 -1.68 -3.55
CA ILE A 130 1.04 -1.68 -3.39
C ILE A 130 1.45 -0.43 -2.62
N SER A 131 2.21 -0.59 -1.54
CA SER A 131 2.67 0.54 -0.73
C SER A 131 4.12 0.39 -0.31
N ALA A 132 4.88 1.48 -0.44
CA ALA A 132 6.23 1.63 0.06
C ALA A 132 6.21 2.57 1.28
N ILE A 133 6.58 2.02 2.43
CA ILE A 133 6.63 2.71 3.72
C ILE A 133 8.10 2.88 4.09
N LEU A 134 8.58 4.12 4.11
CA LEU A 134 9.94 4.49 4.49
C LEU A 134 9.93 5.14 5.87
N GLU A 135 10.65 4.53 6.82
CA GLU A 135 10.82 5.03 8.17
C GLU A 135 12.29 5.37 8.44
N HIS A 136 12.54 6.47 9.16
CA HIS A 136 13.86 6.95 9.56
C HIS A 136 14.88 7.12 8.41
N ASN A 137 14.39 7.30 7.16
CA ASN A 137 15.21 7.26 5.94
C ASN A 137 16.07 5.99 5.79
N ARG A 138 15.69 4.90 6.45
CA ARG A 138 16.52 3.69 6.56
C ARG A 138 15.73 2.42 6.35
N PHE A 139 14.50 2.35 6.84
CA PHE A 139 13.72 1.13 6.82
C PHE A 139 12.63 1.25 5.77
N LEU A 140 12.81 0.53 4.66
CA LEU A 140 11.79 0.39 3.63
C LEU A 140 11.00 -0.90 3.88
N THR A 141 9.70 -0.75 4.06
CA THR A 141 8.73 -1.85 4.09
C THR A 141 7.82 -1.74 2.88
N VAL A 142 7.75 -2.81 2.08
CA VAL A 142 6.80 -2.91 0.98
C VAL A 142 5.62 -3.79 1.38
N VAL A 143 4.41 -3.32 1.09
CA VAL A 143 3.14 -4.05 1.29
C VAL A 143 2.54 -4.29 -0.09
N ASN A 144 2.39 -5.56 -0.50
CA ASN A 144 1.74 -5.91 -1.76
C ASN A 144 0.52 -6.81 -1.54
N VAL A 145 -0.57 -6.47 -2.24
CA VAL A 145 -1.84 -7.19 -2.30
C VAL A 145 -2.36 -7.11 -3.73
N GLY A 146 -2.41 -8.24 -4.42
CA GLY A 146 -2.76 -8.29 -5.84
C GLY A 146 -1.52 -8.28 -6.71
N ASP A 147 -1.66 -7.78 -7.93
CA ASP A 147 -0.66 -7.91 -8.99
C ASP A 147 -0.06 -6.60 -9.49
N SER A 148 -0.24 -5.52 -8.73
CA SER A 148 0.67 -4.38 -8.79
C SER A 148 2.06 -4.77 -8.26
N ARG A 149 3.09 -3.98 -8.59
CA ARG A 149 4.47 -4.35 -8.30
C ARG A 149 5.34 -3.18 -7.86
N ALA A 150 6.20 -3.44 -6.87
CA ALA A 150 7.30 -2.56 -6.48
C ALA A 150 8.64 -3.15 -6.93
N VAL A 151 9.47 -2.29 -7.53
CA VAL A 151 10.84 -2.60 -7.93
C VAL A 151 11.74 -1.47 -7.43
N GLY A 152 12.80 -1.83 -6.72
CA GLY A 152 13.83 -0.93 -6.25
C GLY A 152 15.04 -0.93 -7.17
N CYS A 153 15.98 -0.03 -6.88
CA CYS A 153 17.28 0.04 -7.53
C CYS A 153 18.35 0.04 -6.46
N ASP A 154 19.33 -0.86 -6.55
CA ASP A 154 20.44 -0.89 -5.61
C ASP A 154 21.50 0.19 -5.91
N HIS A 155 22.48 0.30 -5.02
CA HIS A 155 23.57 1.28 -5.16
C HIS A 155 24.47 1.07 -6.40
N ARG A 156 24.30 -0.04 -7.14
CA ARG A 156 25.01 -0.35 -8.38
C ARG A 156 24.14 -0.11 -9.62
N GLY A 157 22.93 0.41 -9.46
CA GLY A 157 21.99 0.64 -10.55
C GLY A 157 21.22 -0.61 -10.96
N LYS A 158 21.27 -1.72 -10.21
CA LYS A 158 20.58 -2.96 -10.55
C LYS A 158 19.15 -2.93 -10.01
N ALA A 159 18.20 -3.32 -10.86
CA ALA A 159 16.82 -3.52 -10.46
C ALA A 159 16.69 -4.67 -9.44
N VAL A 160 15.99 -4.42 -8.33
CA VAL A 160 15.70 -5.37 -7.26
C VAL A 160 14.20 -5.50 -7.12
N VAL A 161 13.68 -6.72 -7.30
CA VAL A 161 12.24 -6.98 -7.10
C VAL A 161 11.91 -6.88 -5.62
N LEU A 162 10.97 -6.01 -5.24
CA LEU A 162 10.58 -5.77 -3.84
C LEU A 162 9.21 -6.36 -3.49
N SER A 163 8.43 -6.80 -4.48
CA SER A 163 7.18 -7.52 -4.27
C SER A 163 7.01 -8.66 -5.28
N LYS A 164 6.23 -9.68 -4.90
CA LYS A 164 5.78 -10.74 -5.80
C LYS A 164 4.31 -10.50 -6.11
N ASP A 165 3.94 -10.51 -7.39
CA ASP A 165 2.54 -10.45 -7.80
C ASP A 165 1.78 -11.66 -7.26
N HIS A 166 0.53 -11.42 -6.89
CA HIS A 166 -0.40 -12.45 -6.44
C HIS A 166 -1.24 -12.90 -7.64
N LYS A 167 -0.96 -14.09 -8.17
CA LYS A 167 -1.67 -14.65 -9.34
C LYS A 167 -2.46 -15.91 -8.95
N PRO A 168 -3.66 -16.12 -9.51
CA PRO A 168 -4.47 -17.31 -9.18
C PRO A 168 -3.79 -18.67 -9.42
N SER A 169 -2.78 -18.71 -10.30
CA SER A 169 -2.02 -19.93 -10.65
C SER A 169 -0.89 -20.28 -9.67
N ASP A 170 -0.56 -19.40 -8.72
CA ASP A 170 0.49 -19.66 -7.73
C ASP A 170 0.04 -20.82 -6.80
N VAL A 171 0.78 -21.93 -6.77
CA VAL A 171 0.38 -23.16 -6.06
C VAL A 171 0.22 -23.03 -4.53
N ASP A 172 0.79 -21.98 -3.93
CA ASP A 172 0.60 -21.63 -2.52
C ASP A 172 -0.76 -20.95 -2.24
N PHE A 173 -1.60 -20.73 -3.27
CA PHE A 173 -2.90 -20.05 -3.18
C PHE A 173 -4.08 -20.88 -2.64
N PHE A 174 -3.92 -22.17 -2.36
CA PHE A 174 -5.06 -23.04 -2.02
C PHE A 174 -5.78 -22.73 -0.68
N THR A 175 -5.34 -21.71 0.07
CA THR A 175 -6.06 -21.21 1.26
C THR A 175 -6.80 -19.91 0.97
N ILE A 176 -7.47 -19.79 -0.18
CA ILE A 176 -8.50 -18.76 -0.39
C ILE A 176 -9.81 -19.29 0.21
N ARG A 177 -10.03 -19.00 1.50
CA ARG A 177 -11.40 -18.93 2.03
C ARG A 177 -11.85 -17.49 1.90
N THR A 178 -12.79 -17.26 0.96
CA THR A 178 -13.70 -16.10 0.94
C THR A 178 -13.06 -14.78 1.39
N GLY A 179 -12.41 -14.08 0.47
CA GLY A 179 -12.08 -12.66 0.61
C GLY A 179 -10.93 -12.32 1.55
N GLN A 180 -9.75 -12.93 1.42
CA GLN A 180 -8.58 -12.45 2.17
C GLN A 180 -7.29 -12.35 1.34
N ILE A 181 -6.67 -11.19 1.55
CA ILE A 181 -5.42 -10.63 1.07
C ILE A 181 -4.20 -11.50 1.42
N LEU A 182 -3.33 -11.75 0.44
CA LEU A 182 -1.95 -12.23 0.66
C LEU A 182 -1.01 -11.02 0.80
N PHE A 183 0.04 -11.14 1.62
CA PHE A 183 1.07 -10.10 1.80
C PHE A 183 2.44 -10.60 1.37
N THR A 184 3.13 -9.82 0.53
CA THR A 184 4.60 -9.90 0.41
C THR A 184 5.22 -8.73 1.16
N PHE A 185 6.10 -9.01 2.13
CA PHE A 185 6.93 -8.00 2.81
C PHE A 185 8.38 -8.12 2.35
N ALA A 186 8.90 -7.06 1.74
CA ALA A 186 10.34 -6.86 1.65
C ALA A 186 10.75 -5.83 2.70
N THR A 187 11.67 -6.22 3.60
CA THR A 187 12.35 -5.32 4.53
C THR A 187 13.84 -5.38 4.23
N LYS A 188 14.38 -4.35 3.55
CA LYS A 188 15.80 -3.93 3.42
C LYS A 188 16.12 -3.33 2.04
N LEU A 189 16.81 -2.18 2.07
CA LEU A 189 17.98 -1.85 1.25
C LEU A 189 19.05 -1.31 2.19
#